data_AF-A0A7L5DVC0-F1
#
_entry.id   AF-A0A7L5DVC0-F1
#
_cell.length_a   1.000
_cell.length_b   1.000
_cell.length_c   1.000
_cell.angle_alpha   90.00
_cell.angle_beta   90.00
_cell.angle_gamma   90.00
#
_symmetry.space_group_name_H-M   'P 1'
#
loop_
_entity.id
_entity.type
_entity.pdbx_description
1 polymer ?
#
loop_
_entity_poly.entity_id
_entity_poly.type
_entity_poly.pdbx_seq_one_letter_code
_entity_poly.pdbx_strand_id
1 'polypeptide(L)'
;MEPNKEKDKQVLISVDLFSDFERMAESYGLTKKGLLEAMILYFKATKADPRNPKTDNPTDAIKALDKRLVSFIRQQENDLLRPINDDIKLLIQLVSQELPKTLRQGQIKTIGGALKPEFQTDRFRTVYEELIKKSN
;
A
#
# COMPACT_ATOMS: atom_id res chain seq x y z
N MET A 1 21.20 -12.39 47.59
CA MET A 1 19.93 -12.03 46.91
C MET A 1 18.95 -13.12 47.25
N GLU A 2 17.94 -12.84 48.08
CA GLU A 2 16.93 -13.84 48.40
C GLU A 2 16.07 -14.11 47.14
N PRO A 3 15.76 -15.38 46.83
CA PRO A 3 14.85 -15.70 45.74
C PRO A 3 13.47 -15.18 46.09
N ASN A 4 12.90 -14.33 45.22
CA ASN A 4 11.56 -13.80 45.36
C ASN A 4 10.56 -14.98 45.37
N LYS A 5 10.11 -15.38 46.56
CA LYS A 5 9.12 -16.46 46.72
C LYS A 5 7.81 -15.99 46.09
N GLU A 6 7.39 -16.65 45.01
CA GLU A 6 6.02 -16.52 44.50
C GLU A 6 5.06 -16.82 45.66
N LYS A 7 4.22 -15.85 46.00
CA LYS A 7 3.16 -16.00 47.00
C LYS A 7 1.88 -16.32 46.27
N ASP A 8 1.13 -17.31 46.75
CA ASP A 8 -0.19 -17.60 46.22
C ASP A 8 -1.10 -16.37 46.33
N LYS A 9 -1.67 -15.98 45.20
CA LYS A 9 -2.65 -14.89 45.07
C LYS A 9 -3.93 -15.48 44.52
N GLN A 10 -5.04 -15.12 45.15
CA GLN A 10 -6.36 -15.64 44.78
C GLN A 10 -7.25 -14.49 44.31
N VAL A 11 -8.07 -14.78 43.30
CA VAL A 11 -9.11 -13.88 42.79
C VAL A 11 -10.42 -14.65 42.84
N LEU A 12 -11.44 -14.05 43.47
CA LEU A 12 -12.77 -14.63 43.51
C LEU A 12 -13.47 -14.38 42.16
N ILE A 13 -14.01 -15.44 41.55
CA ILE A 13 -14.71 -15.42 40.27
C ILE A 13 -15.88 -16.39 40.31
N SER A 14 -16.90 -16.18 39.46
CA SER A 14 -18.02 -17.12 39.34
C SER A 14 -17.58 -18.41 38.67
N VAL A 15 -18.29 -19.50 38.98
CA VAL A 15 -18.01 -20.84 38.41
C VAL A 15 -18.11 -20.83 36.89
N ASP A 16 -19.15 -20.18 36.34
CA ASP A 16 -19.35 -20.09 34.89
C ASP A 16 -18.20 -19.36 34.20
N LEU A 17 -17.77 -18.23 34.76
CA LEU A 17 -16.66 -17.44 34.21
C LEU A 17 -15.33 -18.21 34.29
N PHE A 18 -15.13 -18.98 35.37
CA PHE A 18 -13.95 -19.83 35.48
C PHE A 18 -13.94 -20.93 34.42
N SER A 19 -15.09 -21.56 34.14
CA SER A 19 -15.22 -22.54 33.05
C SER A 19 -14.93 -21.93 31.68
N ASP A 20 -15.44 -20.73 31.40
CA ASP A 20 -15.13 -20.00 30.16
C ASP A 20 -13.63 -19.68 30.06
N PHE A 21 -13.02 -19.27 31.17
CA PHE A 21 -11.58 -18.98 31.24
C PHE A 21 -10.73 -20.24 31.00
N GLU A 22 -11.13 -21.38 31.55
CA GLU A 22 -10.48 -22.67 31.29
C GLU A 22 -10.55 -23.06 29.82
N ARG A 23 -11.74 -23.01 29.23
CA ARG A 23 -11.94 -23.28 27.79
C ARG A 23 -11.12 -22.34 26.91
N MET A 24 -11.02 -21.06 27.29
CA MET A 24 -10.19 -20.09 26.58
C MET A 24 -8.71 -20.43 26.67
N ALA A 25 -8.21 -20.80 27.85
CA ALA A 25 -6.82 -21.18 28.05
C ALA A 25 -6.46 -22.41 27.20
N GLU A 26 -7.33 -23.42 27.19
CA GLU A 26 -7.19 -24.61 26.35
C GLU A 26 -7.18 -24.27 24.86
N SER A 27 -8.10 -23.41 24.40
CA SER A 27 -8.18 -23.00 22.99
C SER A 27 -6.90 -22.32 22.48
N TYR A 28 -6.18 -21.63 23.37
CA TYR A 28 -4.91 -20.99 23.06
C TYR A 28 -3.68 -21.85 23.39
N GLY A 29 -3.87 -23.06 23.91
CA GLY A 29 -2.77 -23.92 24.34
C GLY A 29 -1.96 -23.34 25.51
N LEU A 30 -2.59 -22.53 26.35
CA LEU A 30 -1.96 -21.84 27.48
C LEU A 30 -2.40 -22.44 28.81
N THR A 31 -1.54 -22.34 29.82
CA THR A 31 -1.97 -22.57 31.21
C THR A 31 -2.85 -21.41 31.68
N LYS A 32 -3.65 -21.64 32.73
CA LYS A 32 -4.45 -20.59 33.39
C LYS A 32 -3.60 -19.38 33.79
N LYS A 33 -2.44 -19.62 34.44
CA LYS A 33 -1.47 -18.55 34.78
C LYS A 33 -0.97 -17.84 33.53
N GLY A 34 -0.59 -18.61 32.49
CA GLY A 34 -0.08 -18.07 31.24
C GLY A 34 -1.09 -17.23 30.47
N LEU A 35 -2.37 -17.62 30.46
CA LEU A 35 -3.43 -16.81 29.87
C LEU A 35 -3.62 -15.49 30.61
N LEU A 36 -3.64 -15.50 31.95
CA LEU A 36 -3.77 -14.29 32.75
C LEU A 36 -2.58 -13.34 32.53
N GLU A 37 -1.35 -13.87 32.49
CA GLU A 37 -0.14 -13.09 32.19
C GLU A 37 -0.20 -12.49 30.77
N ALA A 38 -0.60 -13.29 29.78
CA ALA A 38 -0.75 -12.85 28.40
C ALA A 38 -1.81 -11.75 28.27
N MET A 39 -2.95 -11.87 28.96
CA MET A 39 -3.99 -10.83 29.00
C MET A 39 -3.45 -9.52 29.57
N ILE A 40 -2.75 -9.56 30.71
CA ILE A 40 -2.16 -8.36 31.34
C ILE A 40 -1.16 -7.70 30.39
N LEU A 41 -0.27 -8.48 29.79
CA LEU A 41 0.72 -7.97 28.83
C LEU A 41 0.05 -7.38 27.59
N TYR A 42 -0.97 -8.04 27.06
CA TYR A 42 -1.75 -7.58 25.92
C TYR A 42 -2.38 -6.22 26.20
N PHE A 43 -3.16 -6.07 27.27
CA PHE A 43 -3.80 -4.79 27.60
C PHE A 43 -2.77 -3.69 27.92
N LYS A 44 -1.63 -4.04 28.52
CA LYS A 44 -0.55 -3.08 28.78
C LYS A 44 0.09 -2.57 27.49
N ALA A 45 0.28 -3.44 26.51
CA ALA A 45 0.91 -3.12 25.23
C ALA A 45 -0.05 -2.38 24.29
N THR A 46 -1.30 -2.86 24.16
CA THR A 46 -2.28 -2.31 23.23
C THR A 46 -3.01 -1.08 23.76
N LYS A 47 -2.97 -0.84 25.08
CA LYS A 47 -3.78 0.19 25.77
C LYS A 47 -5.29 0.02 25.56
N ALA A 48 -5.73 -1.15 25.07
CA ALA A 48 -7.14 -1.46 24.92
C ALA A 48 -7.82 -1.52 26.30
N ASP A 49 -9.01 -0.92 26.41
CA ASP A 49 -9.83 -1.03 27.62
C ASP A 49 -10.54 -2.39 27.60
N PRO A 50 -10.23 -3.33 28.52
CA PRO A 50 -10.85 -4.67 28.54
C PRO A 50 -12.37 -4.65 28.79
N ARG A 51 -12.93 -3.50 29.21
CA ARG A 51 -14.38 -3.32 29.38
C ARG A 51 -15.09 -2.97 28.08
N ASN A 52 -14.34 -2.55 27.06
CA ASN A 52 -14.87 -2.20 25.75
C ASN A 52 -14.45 -3.24 24.71
N PRO A 53 -15.25 -4.30 24.49
CA PRO A 53 -14.91 -5.36 23.54
C PRO A 53 -14.87 -4.90 22.08
N LYS A 54 -15.24 -3.63 21.81
CA LYS A 54 -15.29 -3.01 20.48
C LYS A 54 -14.15 -2.02 20.22
N THR A 55 -13.13 -1.90 21.08
CA THR A 55 -11.97 -1.07 20.72
C THR A 55 -11.42 -1.56 19.38
N ASP A 56 -11.39 -0.65 18.39
CA ASP A 56 -11.13 -0.96 16.98
C ASP A 56 -10.10 -2.06 16.83
N ASN A 57 -10.54 -3.22 16.33
CA ASN A 57 -9.64 -4.32 16.04
C ASN A 57 -8.55 -3.76 15.12
N PRO A 58 -7.25 -3.94 15.43
CA PRO A 58 -6.16 -3.47 14.58
C PRO A 58 -6.36 -3.84 13.09
N THR A 59 -7.02 -4.96 12.84
CA THR A 59 -7.45 -5.41 11.51
C THR A 59 -8.33 -4.40 10.78
N ASP A 60 -9.28 -3.77 11.46
CA ASP A 60 -10.21 -2.82 10.85
C ASP A 60 -9.55 -1.46 10.58
N ALA A 61 -8.61 -1.04 11.44
CA ALA A 61 -7.77 0.12 11.18
C ALA A 61 -6.87 -0.09 9.94
N ILE A 62 -6.30 -1.29 9.78
CA ILE A 62 -5.50 -1.66 8.60
C ILE A 62 -6.37 -1.66 7.34
N LYS A 63 -7.59 -2.22 7.38
CA LYS A 63 -8.52 -2.19 6.25
C LYS A 63 -8.92 -0.77 5.86
N ALA A 64 -9.15 0.10 6.85
CA ALA A 64 -9.48 1.50 6.61
C ALA A 64 -8.30 2.25 5.95
N LEU A 65 -7.07 1.96 6.39
CA LEU A 65 -5.85 2.51 5.79
C LEU A 65 -5.68 2.07 4.33
N ASP A 66 -5.84 0.77 4.04
CA ASP A 66 -5.74 0.23 2.68
C ASP A 66 -6.74 0.88 1.73
N LYS A 67 -8.00 0.99 2.15
CA LYS A 67 -9.05 1.67 1.37
C LYS A 67 -8.66 3.12 1.06
N ARG A 68 -8.11 3.84 2.04
CA ARG A 68 -7.68 5.24 1.86
C ARG A 68 -6.52 5.36 0.88
N LEU A 69 -5.55 4.43 0.93
CA LEU A 69 -4.42 4.39 0.02
C LEU A 69 -4.87 4.12 -1.42
N VAL A 70 -5.72 3.12 -1.63
CA VAL A 70 -6.27 2.80 -2.96
C VAL A 70 -7.06 3.98 -3.52
N SER A 71 -7.89 4.64 -2.71
CA SER A 71 -8.61 5.85 -3.11
C SER A 71 -7.66 6.97 -3.53
N PHE A 72 -6.59 7.19 -2.76
CA PHE A 72 -5.58 8.21 -3.09
C PHE A 72 -4.88 7.92 -4.43
N ILE A 73 -4.46 6.68 -4.68
CA ILE A 73 -3.80 6.29 -5.94
C ILE A 73 -4.74 6.52 -7.13
N ARG A 74 -6.01 6.10 -7.01
CA ARG A 74 -7.02 6.31 -8.06
C ARG A 74 -7.27 7.79 -8.33
N GLN A 75 -7.26 8.61 -7.28
CA GLN A 75 -7.41 10.04 -7.41
C GLN A 75 -6.20 10.66 -8.14
N GLN A 76 -4.97 10.30 -7.77
CA GLN A 76 -3.77 10.77 -8.46
C GLN A 76 -3.72 10.33 -9.94
N GLU A 77 -4.17 9.10 -10.23
CA GLU A 77 -4.26 8.61 -11.61
C GLU A 77 -5.23 9.46 -12.45
N ASN A 78 -6.41 9.74 -11.92
CA ASN A 78 -7.46 10.46 -12.64
C ASN A 78 -7.22 11.97 -12.72
N ASP A 79 -6.76 12.58 -11.63
CA ASP A 79 -6.67 14.03 -11.53
C ASP A 79 -5.37 14.58 -12.16
N LEU A 80 -4.31 13.75 -12.23
CA LEU A 80 -3.00 14.19 -12.70
C LEU A 80 -2.46 13.36 -13.86
N LEU A 81 -2.32 12.03 -13.68
CA LEU A 81 -1.59 11.21 -14.65
C LEU A 81 -2.33 11.03 -15.97
N ARG A 82 -3.65 10.82 -15.94
CA ARG A 82 -4.47 10.70 -17.15
C ARG A 82 -4.51 12.00 -17.97
N PRO A 83 -4.79 13.18 -17.37
CA PRO A 83 -4.70 14.45 -18.07
C PRO A 83 -3.34 14.68 -18.73
N ILE A 84 -2.24 14.44 -18.00
CA ILE A 84 -0.89 14.56 -18.57
C ILE A 84 -0.69 13.63 -19.77
N ASN A 85 -1.15 12.38 -19.67
CA ASN A 85 -1.06 11.43 -20.77
C ASN A 85 -1.87 11.89 -22.00
N ASP A 86 -3.07 12.43 -21.78
CA ASP A 86 -3.92 12.92 -22.86
C ASP A 86 -3.36 14.20 -23.50
N ASP A 87 -2.82 15.12 -22.69
CA ASP A 87 -2.09 16.29 -23.17
C ASP A 87 -0.87 15.89 -24.01
N ILE A 88 -0.09 14.91 -23.56
CA ILE A 88 1.05 14.37 -24.32
C ILE A 88 0.58 13.75 -25.64
N LYS A 89 -0.50 12.96 -25.65
CA LYS A 89 -1.05 12.40 -26.89
C LYS A 89 -1.50 13.49 -27.84
N LEU A 90 -2.18 14.53 -27.34
CA LEU A 90 -2.61 15.67 -28.14
C LEU A 90 -1.40 16.40 -28.75
N LEU A 91 -0.36 16.63 -27.94
CA LEU A 91 0.89 17.23 -28.39
C LEU A 91 1.54 16.39 -29.48
N ILE A 92 1.65 15.06 -29.28
CA ILE A 92 2.17 14.13 -30.29
C ILE A 92 1.34 14.18 -31.56
N GLN A 93 0.01 14.27 -31.46
CA GLN A 93 -0.87 14.33 -32.62
C GLN A 93 -0.70 15.62 -33.42
N LEU A 94 -0.68 16.79 -32.75
CA LEU A 94 -0.42 18.09 -33.38
C LEU A 94 0.95 18.11 -34.06
N VAL A 95 1.98 17.67 -33.33
CA VAL A 95 3.34 17.51 -33.83
C VAL A 95 3.37 16.55 -35.03
N SER A 96 2.68 15.41 -34.97
CA SER A 96 2.63 14.45 -36.08
C SER A 96 1.78 14.91 -37.27
N GLN A 97 0.93 15.92 -37.12
CA GLN A 97 0.16 16.50 -38.22
C GLN A 97 0.90 17.65 -38.91
N GLU A 98 1.69 18.43 -38.17
CA GLU A 98 2.45 19.57 -38.70
C GLU A 98 3.89 19.23 -39.11
N LEU A 99 4.57 18.33 -38.38
CA LEU A 99 5.95 17.94 -38.70
C LEU A 99 6.10 17.25 -40.06
N PRO A 100 5.20 16.35 -40.55
CA PRO A 100 5.39 15.71 -41.85
C PRO A 100 5.37 16.71 -43.02
N LYS A 101 4.76 17.89 -42.82
CA LYS A 101 4.64 18.91 -43.86
C LYS A 101 5.80 19.90 -43.87
N THR A 102 6.59 19.97 -42.79
CA THR A 102 7.59 21.04 -42.58
C THR A 102 8.99 20.53 -42.22
N LEU A 103 9.14 19.32 -41.68
CA LEU A 103 10.45 18.76 -41.36
C LEU A 103 11.09 18.12 -42.58
N ARG A 104 12.31 18.55 -42.89
CA ARG A 104 13.20 17.83 -43.80
C ARG A 104 13.81 16.64 -43.06
N GLN A 105 14.10 15.56 -43.79
CA GLN A 105 14.67 14.32 -43.25
C GLN A 105 15.90 14.52 -42.34
N GLY A 106 16.71 15.55 -42.61
CA GLY A 106 17.86 15.93 -41.76
C GLY A 106 17.46 16.38 -40.35
N GLN A 107 16.35 17.11 -40.20
CA GLN A 107 15.86 17.60 -38.91
C GLN A 107 15.28 16.47 -38.05
N ILE A 108 14.62 15.49 -38.68
CA ILE A 108 14.13 14.28 -37.98
C ILE A 108 15.31 13.52 -37.36
N LYS A 109 16.41 13.34 -38.11
CA LYS A 109 17.63 12.68 -37.60
C LYS A 109 18.29 13.44 -36.45
N THR A 110 18.32 14.77 -36.49
CA THR A 110 18.86 15.59 -35.40
C THR A 110 18.06 15.45 -34.12
N ILE A 111 16.72 15.45 -34.20
CA ILE A 111 15.84 15.28 -33.02
C ILE A 111 16.02 13.89 -32.41
N GLY A 112 16.05 12.84 -33.23
CA GLY A 112 16.30 11.47 -32.76
C GLY A 112 17.67 11.31 -32.08
N GLY A 113 18.70 11.98 -32.59
CA GLY A 113 20.04 11.96 -32.02
C GLY A 113 20.22 12.83 -30.77
N ALA A 114 19.38 13.86 -30.57
CA ALA A 114 19.46 14.77 -29.43
C ALA A 114 18.72 14.27 -28.18
N LEU A 115 17.89 13.23 -28.30
CA LEU A 115 17.17 12.64 -27.18
C LEU A 115 18.08 11.74 -26.35
N LYS A 116 18.14 12.02 -25.04
CA LYS A 116 18.90 11.20 -24.08
C LYS A 116 18.43 9.74 -24.09
N PRO A 117 19.31 8.77 -23.81
CA PRO A 117 18.97 7.34 -23.86
C PRO A 117 17.76 6.95 -23.02
N GLU A 118 17.58 7.59 -21.85
CA GLU A 118 16.44 7.35 -20.95
C GLU A 118 15.06 7.64 -21.57
N PHE A 119 15.00 8.44 -22.64
CA PHE A 119 13.75 8.78 -23.33
C PHE A 119 13.55 7.97 -24.62
N GLN A 120 14.52 7.13 -25.01
CA GLN A 120 14.44 6.26 -26.20
C GLN A 120 13.73 4.94 -25.88
N THR A 121 12.49 5.04 -25.42
CA THR A 121 11.63 3.87 -25.18
C THR A 121 11.36 3.10 -26.48
N ASP A 122 10.96 1.83 -26.36
CA ASP A 122 10.63 1.03 -27.55
C ASP A 122 9.51 1.68 -28.37
N ARG A 123 8.51 2.27 -27.71
CA ARG A 123 7.45 3.05 -28.36
C ARG A 123 8.00 4.25 -29.13
N PHE A 124 8.96 4.98 -28.56
CA PHE A 124 9.59 6.11 -29.25
C PHE A 124 10.32 5.64 -30.51
N ARG A 125 11.09 4.54 -30.43
CA ARG A 125 11.82 3.97 -31.58
C ARG A 125 10.87 3.58 -32.71
N THR A 126 9.76 2.91 -32.40
CA THR A 126 8.75 2.55 -33.40
C THR A 126 8.19 3.77 -34.13
N VAL A 127 7.78 4.81 -33.39
CA VAL A 127 7.24 6.05 -33.99
C VAL A 127 8.31 6.78 -34.82
N TYR A 128 9.55 6.82 -34.33
CA TYR A 128 10.67 7.42 -35.03
C TYR A 128 10.98 6.74 -36.37
N GLU A 129 10.98 5.41 -36.40
CA GLU A 129 11.16 4.64 -37.63
C GLU A 129 10.03 4.86 -38.65
N GLU A 130 8.78 4.96 -38.19
CA GLU A 130 7.64 5.28 -39.05
C GLU A 130 7.74 6.67 -39.67
N LEU A 131 8.18 7.67 -38.91
CA LEU A 131 8.40 9.04 -39.39
C LEU A 131 9.51 9.10 -40.44
N ILE A 132 10.60 8.35 -40.26
CA ILE A 132 11.66 8.25 -41.28
C ILE A 132 11.13 7.63 -42.57
N LYS A 133 10.34 6.55 -42.48
CA LYS A 133 9.77 5.85 -43.66
C LYS A 133 8.82 6.75 -44.45
N LYS A 134 8.01 7.58 -43.79
CA LYS A 134 7.06 8.51 -44.44
C LYS A 134 7.73 9.74 -45.08
N SER A 135 8.99 10.02 -44.75
CA SER A 135 9.77 11.14 -45.28
C SER A 135 10.60 10.77 -46.52
N ASN A 136 10.65 9.48 -46.91
CA ASN A 136 11.20 9.01 -48.19
C ASN A 136 10.12 8.98 -49.26
#